data_AF-A0A7V2QI41-F1
#
_entry.id   AF-A0A7V2QI41-F1
#
_cell.length_a   1.000
_cell.length_b   1.000
_cell.length_c   1.000
_cell.angle_alpha   90.00
_cell.angle_beta   90.00
_cell.angle_gamma   90.00
#
_symmetry.space_group_name_H-M   'P 1'
#
loop_
_entity.id
_entity.type
_entity.pdbx_description
1 polymer ?
#
loop_
_entity_poly.entity_id
_entity_poly.type
_entity_poly.pdbx_seq_one_letter_code
_entity_poly.pdbx_strand_id
1 'polypeptide(L)'
;MRFPGFFRPRSNFYRLPNDWFDIWAQVRRTSGRTRIVGLLKVVEYVIKWTWGRQNYERPVRITRRDFQYGRRWNGRRLDRGTGLSSRPPENAICLAEHLGLIESHRSGKDGGPCFLPHLRAEEEDSPGFLASGEEEWRGFPLPEANFFLVPKIWTDLTCTVTSDSLILAVEYFFRHTWGWRGGWDKPCWMTAEEVAGGRRYRSPGREEERYDRGIGYSVDRVRDALREGVRRGWLVWRRRGRDSVEYALHLRGMVVSAEGEFLGFEKRGEGMPAGDESTAPTDESTAPSDESTALTDESTAPSDESTAPYIQTLHQTLFQTPPPDTADASADGGGESGGGGGADDPLLRRLTSLDPPMSREDAGRLIATYGPGSVRAWLEALEGDPTVRSVAALLIHKLRTGQTPPGGGPGGPDPACPLCDGTGVVRIAAPEGDPDRGRTVPCPRCGAG
;
A
#
# COMPACT_ATOMS: atom_id res chain seq x y z
N MET A 1 17.64 1.53 -25.33
CA MET A 1 18.87 1.82 -24.56
C MET A 1 18.94 0.84 -23.39
N ARG A 2 20.03 0.07 -23.26
CA ARG A 2 20.20 -0.94 -22.21
C ARG A 2 20.52 -0.24 -20.88
N PHE A 3 19.90 -0.65 -19.78
CA PHE A 3 20.19 -0.08 -18.45
C PHE A 3 21.65 -0.42 -18.07
N PRO A 4 22.51 0.57 -17.77
CA PRO A 4 23.95 0.38 -17.60
C PRO A 4 24.35 -0.21 -16.23
N GLY A 5 23.37 -0.54 -15.39
CA GLY A 5 23.58 -0.94 -14.01
C GLY A 5 23.48 0.23 -13.03
N PHE A 6 23.24 -0.11 -11.76
CA PHE A 6 23.24 0.80 -10.63
C PHE A 6 24.67 1.13 -10.20
N PHE A 7 24.84 2.31 -9.62
CA PHE A 7 26.02 2.65 -8.82
C PHE A 7 25.54 2.92 -7.40
N ARG A 8 26.40 2.68 -6.41
CA ARG A 8 26.10 3.09 -5.05
C ARG A 8 25.90 4.61 -5.03
N PRO A 9 24.74 5.12 -4.58
CA PRO A 9 24.52 6.55 -4.60
C PRO A 9 25.38 7.21 -3.52
N ARG A 10 26.28 8.11 -3.93
CA ARG A 10 27.01 9.02 -3.03
C ARG A 10 26.23 10.30 -2.75
N SER A 11 25.34 10.64 -3.67
CA SER A 11 24.37 11.73 -3.62
C SER A 11 23.09 11.28 -4.31
N ASN A 12 22.05 12.11 -4.29
CA ASN A 12 20.78 11.82 -4.97
C ASN A 12 20.16 10.48 -4.55
N PHE A 13 20.13 10.21 -3.24
CA PHE A 13 19.39 9.10 -2.65
C PHE A 13 18.39 9.60 -1.61
N TYR A 14 17.53 8.70 -1.16
CA TYR A 14 16.78 8.80 0.08
C TYR A 14 17.05 7.56 0.92
N ARG A 15 16.64 7.62 2.18
CA ARG A 15 16.89 6.58 3.18
C ARG A 15 15.58 5.86 3.45
N LEU A 16 15.60 4.53 3.38
CA LEU A 16 14.50 3.70 3.87
C LEU A 16 14.97 2.98 5.14
N PRO A 17 14.10 2.84 6.15
CA PRO A 17 14.48 2.24 7.41
C PRO A 17 14.75 0.74 7.22
N ASN A 18 15.63 0.13 8.01
CA ASN A 18 16.01 -1.27 7.82
C ASN A 18 14.86 -2.26 8.11
N ASP A 19 13.86 -1.85 8.88
CA ASP A 19 12.61 -2.58 9.14
C ASP A 19 11.57 -2.40 8.02
N TRP A 20 11.87 -1.68 6.93
CA TRP A 20 10.97 -1.42 5.80
C TRP A 20 10.16 -2.63 5.33
N PHE A 21 10.80 -3.81 5.25
CA PHE A 21 10.14 -5.02 4.80
C PHE A 21 9.17 -5.60 5.83
N ASP A 22 9.50 -5.46 7.12
CA ASP A 22 8.62 -5.83 8.24
C ASP A 22 7.39 -4.92 8.28
N ILE A 23 7.57 -3.62 8.03
CA ILE A 23 6.49 -2.62 7.92
C ILE A 23 5.49 -3.05 6.85
N TRP A 24 5.97 -3.36 5.63
CA TRP A 24 5.08 -3.79 4.56
C TRP A 24 4.44 -5.15 4.79
N ALA A 25 5.13 -6.06 5.49
CA ALA A 25 4.55 -7.33 5.90
C ALA A 25 3.41 -7.10 6.92
N GLN A 26 3.60 -6.22 7.90
CA GLN A 26 2.56 -5.84 8.87
C GLN A 26 1.38 -5.17 8.16
N VAL A 27 1.61 -4.17 7.31
CA VAL A 27 0.54 -3.49 6.55
C VAL A 27 -0.31 -4.50 5.76
N ARG A 28 0.30 -5.50 5.12
CA ARG A 28 -0.47 -6.53 4.39
C ARG A 28 -1.29 -7.41 5.33
N ARG A 29 -0.75 -7.77 6.50
CA ARG A 29 -1.46 -8.57 7.51
C ARG A 29 -2.64 -7.79 8.10
N THR A 30 -2.41 -6.57 8.58
CA THR A 30 -3.41 -5.76 9.28
C THR A 30 -4.50 -5.22 8.35
N SER A 31 -4.15 -4.82 7.13
CA SER A 31 -5.15 -4.34 6.16
C SER A 31 -5.84 -5.44 5.35
N GLY A 32 -5.38 -6.70 5.46
CA GLY A 32 -5.83 -7.82 4.63
C GLY A 32 -5.55 -7.65 3.12
N ARG A 33 -4.74 -6.66 2.72
CA ARG A 33 -4.49 -6.35 1.31
C ARG A 33 -3.39 -7.21 0.72
N THR A 34 -3.70 -7.87 -0.40
CA THR A 34 -2.75 -8.68 -1.17
C THR A 34 -1.91 -7.86 -2.15
N ARG A 35 -2.35 -6.64 -2.49
CA ARG A 35 -1.65 -5.71 -3.39
C ARG A 35 -1.49 -4.37 -2.71
N ILE A 36 -0.25 -3.94 -2.54
CA ILE A 36 0.12 -2.70 -1.86
C ILE A 36 0.88 -1.72 -2.77
N VAL A 37 1.06 -2.03 -4.06
CA VAL A 37 1.90 -1.22 -4.97
C VAL A 37 1.56 0.27 -5.00
N GLY A 38 0.28 0.63 -4.95
CA GLY A 38 -0.14 2.04 -4.94
C GLY A 38 0.24 2.74 -3.63
N LEU A 39 0.01 2.06 -2.51
CA LEU A 39 0.36 2.53 -1.17
C LEU A 39 1.89 2.67 -1.02
N LEU A 40 2.62 1.63 -1.40
CA LEU A 40 4.09 1.59 -1.43
C LEU A 40 4.68 2.78 -2.18
N LYS A 41 4.22 3.00 -3.42
CA LYS A 41 4.68 4.11 -4.26
C LYS A 41 4.35 5.48 -3.66
N VAL A 42 3.18 5.65 -3.06
CA VAL A 42 2.80 6.94 -2.45
C VAL A 42 3.70 7.24 -1.24
N VAL A 43 3.83 6.30 -0.31
CA VAL A 43 4.66 6.45 0.89
C VAL A 43 6.11 6.73 0.51
N GLU A 44 6.66 5.93 -0.41
CA GLU A 44 8.03 6.11 -0.89
C GLU A 44 8.23 7.45 -1.61
N TYR A 45 7.23 7.92 -2.36
CA TYR A 45 7.29 9.22 -3.02
C TYR A 45 7.27 10.40 -2.04
N VAL A 46 6.51 10.29 -0.94
CA VAL A 46 6.58 11.25 0.17
C VAL A 46 7.98 11.23 0.77
N ILE A 47 8.50 10.06 1.16
CA ILE A 47 9.84 9.88 1.72
C ILE A 47 10.93 10.47 0.81
N LYS A 48 10.87 10.23 -0.50
CA LYS A 48 11.81 10.79 -1.48
C LYS A 48 11.87 12.32 -1.42
N TRP A 49 10.72 12.97 -1.24
CA TRP A 49 10.61 14.42 -1.28
C TRP A 49 10.75 15.11 0.07
N THR A 50 10.61 14.37 1.16
CA THR A 50 10.92 14.83 2.53
C THR A 50 12.34 14.41 2.90
N TRP A 51 12.53 13.17 3.34
CA TRP A 51 13.80 12.64 3.85
C TRP A 51 14.90 12.61 2.79
N GLY A 52 14.55 12.41 1.52
CA GLY A 52 15.51 12.53 0.41
C GLY A 52 16.06 13.95 0.18
N ARG A 53 15.49 14.95 0.86
CA ARG A 53 16.00 16.32 0.97
C ARG A 53 16.51 16.66 2.37
N GLN A 54 16.73 15.66 3.22
CA GLN A 54 17.10 15.83 4.64
C GLN A 54 16.08 16.66 5.42
N ASN A 55 14.81 16.63 5.00
CA ASN A 55 13.71 17.26 5.72
C ASN A 55 12.88 16.18 6.42
N TYR A 56 13.05 16.05 7.74
CA TYR A 56 12.41 15.01 8.54
C TYR A 56 11.17 15.49 9.31
N GLU A 57 11.06 16.80 9.54
CA GLU A 57 10.05 17.37 10.45
C GLU A 57 9.00 18.22 9.75
N ARG A 58 9.31 18.76 8.56
CA ARG A 58 8.43 19.74 7.91
C ARG A 58 7.63 19.10 6.79
N PRO A 59 6.29 19.18 6.81
CA PRO A 59 5.46 18.71 5.72
C PRO A 59 5.84 19.38 4.39
N VAL A 60 5.93 18.58 3.32
CA VAL A 60 6.28 19.08 1.99
C VAL A 60 5.03 19.11 1.12
N ARG A 61 4.77 20.25 0.48
CA ARG A 61 3.70 20.34 -0.52
C ARG A 61 3.93 19.34 -1.65
N ILE A 62 2.98 18.41 -1.84
CA ILE A 62 3.00 17.42 -2.93
C ILE A 62 1.62 17.42 -3.58
N THR A 63 1.49 18.00 -4.76
CA THR A 63 0.18 18.03 -5.44
C THR A 63 -0.17 16.66 -6.03
N ARG A 64 -1.46 16.44 -6.31
CA ARG A 64 -1.91 15.28 -7.10
C ARG A 64 -1.14 15.13 -8.41
N ARG A 65 -0.83 16.25 -9.08
CA ARG A 65 -0.07 16.27 -10.34
C ARG A 65 1.37 15.80 -10.12
N ASP A 66 1.98 16.16 -8.98
CA ASP A 66 3.33 15.71 -8.63
C ASP A 66 3.35 14.20 -8.37
N PHE A 67 2.36 13.64 -7.67
CA PHE A 67 2.26 12.19 -7.50
C PHE A 67 2.11 11.46 -8.84
N GLN A 68 1.33 11.98 -9.78
CA GLN A 68 1.07 11.28 -11.06
C GLN A 68 2.25 11.39 -12.03
N TYR A 69 2.75 12.60 -12.22
CA TYR A 69 3.66 12.92 -13.32
C TYR A 69 5.06 13.30 -12.86
N GLY A 70 5.26 13.52 -11.57
CA GLY A 70 6.51 14.03 -11.02
C GLY A 70 6.54 15.55 -10.91
N ARG A 71 7.44 16.02 -10.06
CA ARG A 71 7.64 17.45 -9.78
C ARG A 71 8.29 18.17 -10.93
N ARG A 72 8.00 19.47 -11.01
CA ARG A 72 8.69 20.41 -11.91
C ARG A 72 9.25 21.57 -11.12
N TRP A 73 10.39 22.08 -11.56
CA TRP A 73 11.04 23.27 -11.03
C TRP A 73 11.64 24.05 -12.19
N ASN A 74 11.35 25.35 -12.28
CA ASN A 74 11.79 26.23 -13.38
C ASN A 74 11.55 25.60 -14.77
N GLY A 75 10.35 25.07 -14.99
CA GLY A 75 9.96 24.41 -16.24
C GLY A 75 10.57 23.01 -16.47
N ARG A 76 11.67 22.66 -15.79
CA ARG A 76 12.32 21.34 -15.87
C ARG A 76 11.59 20.31 -15.01
N ARG A 77 11.39 19.12 -15.55
CA ARG A 77 10.85 17.97 -14.80
C ARG A 77 11.98 17.35 -13.96
N LEU A 78 11.75 17.19 -12.66
CA LEU A 78 12.73 16.64 -11.72
C LEU A 78 12.65 15.11 -11.64
N ASP A 79 11.48 14.54 -11.90
CA ASP A 79 11.20 13.11 -11.80
C ASP A 79 9.91 12.72 -12.55
N ARG A 80 9.57 11.42 -12.59
CA ARG A 80 8.41 10.89 -13.34
C ARG A 80 7.16 10.62 -12.50
N GLY A 81 7.19 10.90 -11.21
CA GLY A 81 6.11 10.60 -10.27
C GLY A 81 5.99 9.10 -10.02
N THR A 82 4.82 8.70 -9.53
CA THR A 82 4.47 7.31 -9.20
C THR A 82 3.92 6.53 -10.40
N GLY A 83 3.48 7.23 -11.45
CA GLY A 83 2.82 6.64 -12.62
C GLY A 83 1.45 6.02 -12.34
N LEU A 84 0.87 6.27 -11.16
CA LEU A 84 -0.49 5.87 -10.83
C LEU A 84 -1.50 6.72 -11.63
N SER A 85 -2.59 6.11 -12.10
CA SER A 85 -3.67 6.83 -12.82
C SER A 85 -4.43 7.79 -11.89
N SER A 86 -5.44 8.53 -12.31
CA SER A 86 -5.90 9.69 -11.52
C SER A 86 -6.56 9.39 -10.17
N ARG A 87 -7.36 8.33 -10.07
CA ARG A 87 -8.05 7.90 -8.83
C ARG A 87 -7.17 7.09 -7.85
N PRO A 88 -6.27 6.20 -8.30
CA PRO A 88 -5.43 5.42 -7.39
C PRO A 88 -4.55 6.20 -6.38
N PRO A 89 -4.00 7.39 -6.68
CA PRO A 89 -3.26 8.20 -5.73
C PRO A 89 -4.11 8.68 -4.56
N GLU A 90 -5.34 9.13 -4.80
CA GLU A 90 -6.21 9.64 -3.73
C GLU A 90 -6.58 8.51 -2.76
N ASN A 91 -6.95 7.34 -3.29
CA ASN A 91 -7.23 6.16 -2.46
C ASN A 91 -5.98 5.66 -1.72
N ALA A 92 -4.80 5.73 -2.35
CA ALA A 92 -3.56 5.32 -1.72
C ALA A 92 -3.07 6.32 -0.66
N ILE A 93 -3.27 7.63 -0.87
CA ILE A 93 -2.98 8.68 0.11
C ILE A 93 -3.90 8.54 1.32
N CYS A 94 -5.22 8.48 1.11
CA CYS A 94 -6.19 8.31 2.19
C CYS A 94 -5.91 7.03 3.00
N LEU A 95 -5.55 5.93 2.33
CA LEU A 95 -5.14 4.71 3.02
C LEU A 95 -3.82 4.87 3.78
N ALA A 96 -2.83 5.58 3.21
CA ALA A 96 -1.56 5.83 3.89
C ALA A 96 -1.75 6.67 5.15
N GLU A 97 -2.63 7.67 5.12
CA GLU A 97 -3.02 8.48 6.27
C GLU A 97 -3.74 7.63 7.31
N HIS A 98 -4.73 6.84 6.88
CA HIS A 98 -5.50 5.99 7.78
C HIS A 98 -4.64 4.93 8.48
N LEU A 99 -3.65 4.37 7.78
CA LEU A 99 -2.69 3.41 8.35
C LEU A 99 -1.58 4.10 9.16
N GLY A 100 -1.60 5.43 9.31
CA GLY A 100 -0.58 6.18 10.02
C GLY A 100 0.80 6.14 9.35
N LEU A 101 0.89 5.84 8.04
CA LEU A 101 2.17 5.82 7.31
C LEU A 101 2.61 7.24 6.92
N ILE A 102 1.65 8.13 6.65
CA ILE A 102 1.92 9.54 6.35
C ILE A 102 0.96 10.42 7.12
N GLU A 103 1.40 11.64 7.38
CA GLU A 103 0.60 12.74 7.88
C GLU A 103 0.29 13.70 6.73
N SER A 104 -0.91 14.29 6.75
CA SER A 104 -1.25 15.39 5.85
C SER A 104 -1.61 16.65 6.61
N HIS A 105 -1.14 17.76 6.04
CA HIS A 105 -1.34 19.09 6.57
C HIS A 105 -1.90 19.97 5.47
N ARG A 106 -2.83 20.86 5.85
CA ARG A 106 -3.31 21.91 4.96
C ARG A 106 -2.52 23.19 5.23
N SER A 107 -1.89 23.72 4.19
CA SER A 107 -1.14 24.97 4.29
C SER A 107 -2.11 26.15 4.09
N GLY A 108 -2.78 26.63 5.14
CA GLY A 108 -3.67 27.80 5.06
C GLY A 108 -4.83 27.70 4.05
N LYS A 109 -5.50 28.83 3.75
CA LYS A 109 -6.68 28.90 2.86
C LYS A 109 -6.40 28.53 1.40
N ASP A 110 -5.18 28.77 0.91
CA ASP A 110 -4.80 28.59 -0.51
C ASP A 110 -3.71 27.53 -0.77
N GLY A 111 -3.15 26.95 0.29
CA GLY A 111 -2.07 25.98 0.13
C GLY A 111 -2.60 24.60 -0.20
N GLY A 112 -1.97 24.00 -1.21
CA GLY A 112 -2.20 22.60 -1.57
C GLY A 112 -1.80 21.64 -0.43
N PRO A 113 -2.12 20.34 -0.58
CA PRO A 113 -1.83 19.36 0.45
C PRO A 113 -0.32 19.21 0.66
N CYS A 114 0.09 19.21 1.94
CA CYS A 114 1.45 18.95 2.38
C CYS A 114 1.49 17.60 3.09
N PHE A 115 2.57 16.84 2.88
CA PHE A 115 2.71 15.49 3.40
C PHE A 115 4.05 15.30 4.11
N LEU A 116 4.05 14.46 5.13
CA LEU A 116 5.23 14.02 5.87
C LEU A 116 5.08 12.52 6.19
N PRO A 117 6.14 11.70 6.18
CA PRO A 117 6.06 10.36 6.75
C PRO A 117 5.85 10.45 8.26
N HIS A 118 4.96 9.64 8.82
CA HIS A 118 4.70 9.63 10.25
C HIS A 118 5.91 9.04 11.00
N LEU A 119 6.55 9.85 11.85
CA LEU A 119 7.69 9.43 12.65
C LEU A 119 7.24 8.91 14.02
N ARG A 120 7.93 7.91 14.54
CA ARG A 120 7.76 7.44 15.92
C ARG A 120 8.31 8.47 16.89
N ALA A 121 7.62 8.71 18.00
CA ALA A 121 8.08 9.57 19.08
C ALA A 121 9.37 9.02 19.75
N GLU A 122 10.29 9.91 20.14
CA GLU A 122 11.62 9.56 20.65
C GLU A 122 11.64 8.94 22.06
N GLU A 123 10.59 9.08 22.87
CA GLU A 123 10.59 8.71 24.30
C GLU A 123 10.44 7.19 24.58
N GLU A 124 10.41 6.34 23.55
CA GLU A 124 10.31 4.89 23.70
C GLU A 124 11.61 4.17 23.32
N ASP A 125 12.63 4.28 24.18
CA ASP A 125 13.86 3.48 24.19
C ASP A 125 13.58 2.00 24.55
N SER A 126 12.59 1.37 23.91
CA SER A 126 12.34 -0.06 24.04
C SER A 126 13.13 -0.85 22.98
N PRO A 127 13.96 -1.82 23.40
CA PRO A 127 14.71 -2.65 22.47
C PRO A 127 13.75 -3.62 21.78
N GLY A 128 13.42 -3.30 20.53
CA GLY A 128 12.80 -4.25 19.61
C GLY A 128 11.38 -3.89 19.21
N PHE A 129 11.19 -3.72 17.90
CA PHE A 129 9.92 -3.59 17.18
C PHE A 129 8.91 -4.74 17.42
N LEU A 130 9.22 -5.71 18.30
CA LEU A 130 8.49 -6.98 18.44
C LEU A 130 8.33 -7.47 19.90
N ALA A 131 8.52 -6.62 20.91
CA ALA A 131 8.54 -7.07 22.31
C ALA A 131 7.16 -7.15 23.00
N SER A 132 6.10 -6.56 22.46
CA SER A 132 4.76 -6.66 23.05
C SER A 132 3.73 -7.04 22.00
N GLY A 133 2.80 -7.93 22.37
CA GLY A 133 1.72 -8.45 21.53
C GLY A 133 0.64 -7.43 21.15
N GLU A 134 0.98 -6.14 21.14
CA GLU A 134 0.13 -5.06 20.64
C GLU A 134 0.67 -4.66 19.27
N GLU A 135 0.07 -5.22 18.21
CA GLU A 135 0.44 -5.01 16.80
C GLU A 135 0.10 -3.60 16.27
N GLU A 136 0.18 -2.58 17.13
CA GLU A 136 -0.14 -1.21 16.75
C GLU A 136 1.05 -0.56 16.04
N TRP A 137 0.80 0.02 14.86
CA TRP A 137 1.80 0.73 14.09
C TRP A 137 2.11 2.08 14.75
N ARG A 138 3.37 2.29 15.17
CA ARG A 138 3.83 3.49 15.90
C ARG A 138 4.63 4.47 15.05
N GLY A 139 4.54 4.38 13.73
CA GLY A 139 5.34 5.22 12.83
C GLY A 139 6.75 4.70 12.54
N PHE A 140 7.38 5.39 11.60
CA PHE A 140 8.72 5.07 11.12
C PHE A 140 9.80 5.51 12.12
N PRO A 141 10.88 4.73 12.27
CA PRO A 141 12.05 5.23 12.98
C PRO A 141 12.69 6.37 12.19
N LEU A 142 13.30 7.34 12.91
CA LEU A 142 14.03 8.43 12.28
C LEU A 142 15.20 7.85 11.45
N PRO A 143 15.31 8.17 10.15
CA PRO A 143 16.29 7.55 9.25
C PRO A 143 17.69 8.18 9.38
N GLU A 144 18.11 8.50 10.60
CA GLU A 144 19.47 8.97 10.90
C GLU A 144 20.42 7.81 11.18
N ALA A 145 19.90 6.72 11.72
CA ALA A 145 20.59 5.47 11.93
C ALA A 145 19.76 4.30 11.36
N ASN A 146 20.39 3.15 11.16
CA ASN A 146 19.70 1.90 10.80
C ASN A 146 18.82 1.99 9.52
N PHE A 147 19.35 2.60 8.46
CA PHE A 147 18.70 2.71 7.15
C PHE A 147 19.51 2.05 6.05
N PHE A 148 18.90 1.88 4.87
CA PHE A 148 19.60 1.58 3.63
C PHE A 148 19.34 2.66 2.57
N LEU A 149 20.27 2.74 1.61
CA LEU A 149 20.27 3.76 0.58
C LEU A 149 19.39 3.35 -0.61
N VAL A 150 18.57 4.27 -1.10
CA VAL A 150 17.78 4.09 -2.33
C VAL A 150 18.05 5.26 -3.30
N PRO A 151 18.55 5.00 -4.52
CA PRO A 151 18.79 6.02 -5.53
C PRO A 151 17.49 6.75 -5.89
N LYS A 152 17.51 8.08 -6.03
CA LYS A 152 16.31 8.88 -6.42
C LYS A 152 15.72 8.47 -7.77
N ILE A 153 16.56 7.95 -8.67
CA ILE A 153 16.12 7.41 -9.97
C ILE A 153 15.20 6.19 -9.80
N TRP A 154 15.19 5.53 -8.65
CA TRP A 154 14.37 4.35 -8.39
C TRP A 154 12.88 4.62 -8.61
N THR A 155 12.34 5.70 -8.05
CA THR A 155 10.95 6.13 -8.33
C THR A 155 10.65 6.35 -9.82
N ASP A 156 11.62 6.82 -10.61
CA ASP A 156 11.45 6.97 -12.07
C ASP A 156 11.47 5.61 -12.79
N LEU A 157 12.25 4.65 -12.29
CA LEU A 157 12.29 3.28 -12.80
C LEU A 157 11.00 2.52 -12.45
N THR A 158 10.47 2.73 -11.24
CA THR A 158 9.28 2.04 -10.75
C THR A 158 7.97 2.70 -11.18
N CYS A 159 7.99 3.90 -11.78
CA CYS A 159 6.74 4.59 -12.19
C CYS A 159 5.83 3.71 -13.08
N THR A 160 6.40 2.84 -13.94
CA THR A 160 5.63 1.91 -14.80
C THR A 160 5.40 0.54 -14.19
N VAL A 161 5.94 0.25 -13.00
CA VAL A 161 5.84 -1.05 -12.33
C VAL A 161 4.52 -1.17 -11.59
N THR A 162 3.84 -2.30 -11.79
CA THR A 162 2.59 -2.66 -11.11
C THR A 162 2.76 -3.80 -10.09
N SER A 163 3.96 -4.38 -10.00
CA SER A 163 4.31 -5.43 -9.05
C SER A 163 5.03 -4.85 -7.82
N ASP A 164 4.37 -4.90 -6.67
CA ASP A 164 4.97 -4.60 -5.37
C ASP A 164 6.08 -5.59 -5.00
N SER A 165 5.94 -6.88 -5.32
CA SER A 165 6.98 -7.87 -5.10
C SER A 165 8.25 -7.59 -5.91
N LEU A 166 8.14 -7.05 -7.13
CA LEU A 166 9.32 -6.57 -7.89
C LEU A 166 10.00 -5.40 -7.20
N ILE A 167 9.22 -4.39 -6.78
CA ILE A 167 9.76 -3.19 -6.15
C ILE A 167 10.51 -3.58 -4.86
N LEU A 168 9.83 -4.31 -3.98
CA LEU A 168 10.39 -4.77 -2.71
C LEU A 168 11.58 -5.71 -2.90
N ALA A 169 11.56 -6.61 -3.90
CA ALA A 169 12.70 -7.48 -4.17
C ALA A 169 13.96 -6.68 -4.53
N VAL A 170 13.86 -5.68 -5.41
CA VAL A 170 15.01 -4.85 -5.79
C VAL A 170 15.47 -3.96 -4.63
N GLU A 171 14.55 -3.41 -3.84
CA GLU A 171 14.89 -2.68 -2.61
C GLU A 171 15.61 -3.57 -1.59
N TYR A 172 15.23 -4.85 -1.51
CA TYR A 172 15.92 -5.81 -0.66
C TYR A 172 17.37 -6.03 -1.13
N PHE A 173 17.62 -6.01 -2.45
CA PHE A 173 18.99 -5.97 -2.98
C PHE A 173 19.71 -4.66 -2.65
N PHE A 174 19.04 -3.50 -2.66
CA PHE A 174 19.66 -2.24 -2.19
C PHE A 174 20.10 -2.36 -0.73
N ARG A 175 19.23 -2.87 0.15
CA ARG A 175 19.54 -3.11 1.57
C ARG A 175 20.76 -4.01 1.73
N HIS A 176 20.81 -5.15 1.05
CA HIS A 176 21.89 -6.12 1.27
C HIS A 176 23.17 -5.84 0.48
N THR A 177 23.09 -5.05 -0.59
CA THR A 177 24.28 -4.63 -1.36
C THR A 177 24.93 -3.38 -0.75
N TRP A 178 24.13 -2.47 -0.18
CA TRP A 178 24.63 -1.17 0.32
C TRP A 178 24.38 -0.91 1.81
N GLY A 179 23.80 -1.84 2.57
CA GLY A 179 23.40 -1.61 3.97
C GLY A 179 24.31 -2.21 5.04
N TRP A 180 25.19 -3.20 4.76
CA TRP A 180 26.06 -3.76 5.81
C TRP A 180 27.33 -4.51 5.33
N ARG A 181 28.38 -4.44 6.17
CA ARG A 181 29.77 -4.96 6.08
C ARG A 181 30.12 -5.90 4.90
N GLY A 182 30.98 -5.41 3.97
CA GLY A 182 31.84 -6.28 3.16
C GLY A 182 31.97 -5.94 1.68
N GLY A 183 32.41 -4.72 1.35
CA GLY A 183 32.69 -4.28 -0.01
C GLY A 183 31.48 -3.61 -0.64
N TRP A 184 31.33 -2.31 -0.42
CA TRP A 184 30.21 -1.49 -0.86
C TRP A 184 29.97 -1.45 -2.39
N ASP A 185 30.97 -1.90 -3.14
CA ASP A 185 30.94 -2.03 -4.60
C ASP A 185 30.82 -3.49 -5.06
N LYS A 186 30.60 -4.43 -4.12
CA LYS A 186 30.45 -5.86 -4.42
C LYS A 186 28.97 -6.23 -4.44
N PRO A 187 28.51 -6.98 -5.45
CA PRO A 187 27.16 -7.49 -5.47
C PRO A 187 26.89 -8.42 -4.27
N CYS A 188 25.74 -8.23 -3.62
CA CYS A 188 25.22 -9.23 -2.71
C CYS A 188 24.42 -10.27 -3.51
N TRP A 189 24.94 -11.50 -3.56
CA TRP A 189 24.28 -12.63 -4.20
C TRP A 189 23.30 -13.30 -3.25
N MET A 190 22.05 -13.46 -3.68
CA MET A 190 20.96 -14.04 -2.88
C MET A 190 20.09 -14.98 -3.72
N THR A 191 19.57 -16.05 -3.12
CA THR A 191 18.57 -16.91 -3.76
C THR A 191 17.15 -16.33 -3.64
N ALA A 192 16.19 -16.90 -4.37
CA ALA A 192 14.78 -16.50 -4.26
C ALA A 192 14.23 -16.77 -2.85
N GLU A 193 14.67 -17.85 -2.20
CA GLU A 193 14.29 -18.23 -0.84
C GLU A 193 14.82 -17.24 0.20
N GLU A 194 16.05 -16.75 0.02
CA GLU A 194 16.62 -15.70 0.87
C GLU A 194 15.86 -14.38 0.71
N VAL A 195 15.49 -13.99 -0.51
CA VAL A 195 14.70 -12.75 -0.72
C VAL A 195 13.28 -12.91 -0.16
N ALA A 196 12.66 -14.09 -0.32
CA ALA A 196 11.30 -14.35 0.14
C ALA A 196 11.17 -14.37 1.66
N GLY A 197 12.01 -15.19 2.33
CA GLY A 197 11.89 -15.49 3.75
C GLY A 197 13.05 -14.96 4.60
N GLY A 198 13.98 -14.23 4.01
CA GLY A 198 15.08 -13.57 4.68
C GLY A 198 16.39 -14.35 4.69
N ARG A 199 17.50 -13.66 4.92
CA ARG A 199 18.83 -14.28 4.94
C ARG A 199 19.09 -14.98 6.27
N ARG A 200 19.88 -16.05 6.24
CA ARG A 200 20.36 -16.76 7.44
C ARG A 200 21.69 -16.19 7.92
N TYR A 201 21.96 -16.29 9.22
CA TYR A 201 23.30 -16.01 9.72
C TYR A 201 24.30 -17.00 9.12
N ARG A 202 25.48 -16.49 8.80
CA ARG A 202 26.62 -17.31 8.34
C ARG A 202 27.59 -17.65 9.48
N SER A 203 27.32 -17.12 10.68
CA SER A 203 28.13 -17.36 11.86
C SER A 203 27.91 -18.78 12.38
N PRO A 204 28.98 -19.49 12.77
CA PRO A 204 28.85 -20.81 13.38
C PRO A 204 27.91 -20.80 14.59
N GLY A 205 27.00 -21.76 14.68
CA GLY A 205 26.03 -21.91 15.77
C GLY A 205 24.76 -21.07 15.64
N ARG A 206 24.57 -20.32 14.55
CA ARG A 206 23.34 -19.56 14.24
C ARG A 206 22.82 -19.83 12.83
N GLU A 207 23.27 -20.90 12.18
CA GLU A 207 22.99 -21.19 10.78
C GLU A 207 21.50 -21.40 10.49
N GLU A 208 20.74 -21.84 11.49
CA GLU A 208 19.29 -22.01 11.40
C GLU A 208 18.52 -20.71 11.65
N GLU A 209 19.16 -19.74 12.30
CA GLU A 209 18.57 -18.45 12.61
C GLU A 209 18.57 -17.52 11.40
N ARG A 210 17.46 -16.79 11.25
CA ARG A 210 17.32 -15.77 10.22
C ARG A 210 17.72 -14.41 10.75
N TYR A 211 18.50 -13.70 9.95
CA TYR A 211 18.93 -12.32 10.18
C TYR A 211 17.78 -11.33 9.98
N ASP A 212 16.89 -11.61 9.02
CA ASP A 212 15.69 -10.83 8.73
C ASP A 212 14.57 -11.74 8.19
N ARG A 213 13.39 -11.18 7.90
CA ARG A 213 12.21 -11.92 7.44
C ARG A 213 11.99 -11.90 5.92
N GLY A 214 12.92 -11.34 5.14
CA GLY A 214 12.77 -11.16 3.70
C GLY A 214 11.67 -10.18 3.35
N ILE A 215 11.13 -10.29 2.14
CA ILE A 215 10.04 -9.43 1.67
C ILE A 215 8.63 -10.00 1.96
N GLY A 216 8.54 -11.23 2.47
CA GLY A 216 7.30 -11.83 2.94
C GLY A 216 6.30 -12.21 1.84
N TYR A 217 6.80 -12.65 0.67
CA TYR A 217 6.00 -13.24 -0.41
C TYR A 217 6.39 -14.71 -0.62
N SER A 218 5.54 -15.49 -1.31
CA SER A 218 5.89 -16.86 -1.70
C SER A 218 7.12 -16.89 -2.61
N VAL A 219 7.91 -17.96 -2.52
CA VAL A 219 9.14 -18.13 -3.31
C VAL A 219 8.86 -18.04 -4.81
N ASP A 220 7.73 -18.57 -5.29
CA ASP A 220 7.38 -18.49 -6.71
C ASP A 220 7.10 -17.06 -7.17
N ARG A 221 6.34 -16.28 -6.38
CA ARG A 221 6.09 -14.86 -6.68
C ARG A 221 7.38 -14.05 -6.66
N VAL A 222 8.29 -14.37 -5.72
CA VAL A 222 9.63 -13.78 -5.70
C VAL A 222 10.43 -14.19 -6.93
N ARG A 223 10.41 -15.45 -7.36
CA ARG A 223 11.12 -15.91 -8.55
C ARG A 223 10.64 -15.18 -9.81
N ASP A 224 9.34 -14.95 -9.95
CA ASP A 224 8.79 -14.17 -11.06
C ASP A 224 9.22 -12.71 -11.01
N ALA A 225 9.22 -12.11 -9.81
CA ALA A 225 9.73 -10.76 -9.59
C ALA A 225 11.23 -10.64 -9.93
N LEU A 226 12.05 -11.62 -9.56
CA LEU A 226 13.49 -11.63 -9.86
C LEU A 226 13.75 -11.75 -11.36
N ARG A 227 13.02 -12.64 -12.06
CA ARG A 227 13.07 -12.76 -13.54
C ARG A 227 12.67 -11.47 -14.24
N GLU A 228 11.63 -10.79 -13.74
CA GLU A 228 11.23 -9.46 -14.21
C GLU A 228 12.34 -8.42 -13.99
N GLY A 229 12.98 -8.43 -12.81
CA GLY A 229 14.13 -7.57 -12.52
C GLY A 229 15.31 -7.81 -13.47
N VAL A 230 15.59 -9.07 -13.81
CA VAL A 230 16.62 -9.44 -14.81
C VAL A 230 16.26 -8.92 -16.20
N ARG A 231 15.01 -9.12 -16.65
CA ARG A 231 14.56 -8.64 -17.98
C ARG A 231 14.59 -7.12 -18.10
N ARG A 232 14.38 -6.39 -17.00
CA ARG A 232 14.55 -4.92 -16.94
C ARG A 232 16.01 -4.49 -16.87
N GLY A 233 16.93 -5.43 -16.69
CA GLY A 233 18.35 -5.19 -16.48
C GLY A 233 18.68 -4.64 -15.09
N TRP A 234 17.77 -4.68 -14.13
CA TRP A 234 17.99 -4.18 -12.77
C TRP A 234 18.73 -5.18 -11.89
N LEU A 235 18.51 -6.46 -12.17
CA LEU A 235 19.16 -7.58 -11.53
C LEU A 235 19.96 -8.38 -12.56
N VAL A 236 20.92 -9.14 -12.08
CA VAL A 236 21.66 -10.15 -12.82
C VAL A 236 21.53 -11.49 -12.11
N TRP A 237 21.81 -12.57 -12.80
CA TRP A 237 21.80 -13.91 -12.19
C TRP A 237 23.08 -14.68 -12.49
N ARG A 238 23.35 -15.70 -11.69
CA ARG A 238 24.41 -16.70 -11.93
C ARG A 238 23.96 -18.06 -11.41
N ARG A 239 24.56 -19.13 -11.94
CA ARG A 239 24.42 -20.47 -11.33
C ARG A 239 25.34 -20.62 -10.12
N ARG A 240 24.83 -21.24 -9.06
CA ARG A 240 25.60 -21.75 -7.93
C ARG A 240 25.40 -23.26 -7.83
N GLY A 241 26.39 -24.04 -8.28
CA GLY A 241 26.25 -25.49 -8.38
C GLY A 241 25.32 -25.90 -9.53
N ARG A 242 24.77 -27.12 -9.47
CA ARG A 242 23.92 -27.68 -10.55
C ARG A 242 22.52 -27.08 -10.58
N ASP A 243 21.91 -26.85 -9.42
CA ASP A 243 20.45 -26.62 -9.35
C ASP A 243 20.03 -25.31 -8.67
N SER A 244 20.99 -24.47 -8.24
CA SER A 244 20.68 -23.20 -7.57
C SER A 244 21.04 -22.00 -8.45
N VAL A 245 20.15 -21.01 -8.47
CA VAL A 245 20.35 -19.72 -9.13
C VAL A 245 20.39 -18.64 -8.06
N GLU A 246 21.43 -17.83 -8.11
CA GLU A 246 21.55 -16.63 -7.30
C GLU A 246 21.35 -15.40 -8.16
N TYR A 247 20.77 -14.36 -7.56
CA TYR A 247 20.55 -13.07 -8.17
C TYR A 247 21.38 -12.02 -7.42
N ALA A 248 21.69 -10.93 -8.11
CA ALA A 248 22.33 -9.76 -7.52
C ALA A 248 21.83 -8.48 -8.18
N LEU A 249 22.05 -7.35 -7.51
CA LEU A 249 21.87 -6.04 -8.13
C LEU A 249 22.80 -5.92 -9.35
N HIS A 250 22.27 -5.49 -10.49
CA HIS A 250 23.11 -5.19 -11.66
C HIS A 250 23.91 -3.92 -11.36
N LEU A 251 25.19 -4.07 -11.02
CA LEU A 251 26.08 -2.94 -10.76
C LEU A 251 26.76 -2.49 -12.06
N ARG A 252 27.04 -1.18 -12.17
CA ARG A 252 27.77 -0.62 -13.31
C ARG A 252 29.15 -1.27 -13.44
N GLY A 253 29.53 -1.63 -14.65
CA GLY A 253 30.78 -2.33 -14.96
C GLY A 253 30.67 -3.86 -14.88
N MET A 254 29.50 -4.41 -14.53
CA MET A 254 29.21 -5.83 -14.75
C MET A 254 28.99 -6.11 -16.23
N VAL A 255 29.62 -7.17 -16.73
CA VAL A 255 29.36 -7.71 -18.06
C VAL A 255 28.26 -8.76 -17.94
N VAL A 256 27.23 -8.62 -18.76
CA VAL A 256 26.02 -9.45 -18.69
C VAL A 256 25.61 -9.99 -20.06
N SER A 257 25.24 -11.27 -20.12
CA SER A 257 24.70 -11.92 -21.32
C SER A 257 23.39 -11.28 -21.77
N ALA A 258 22.86 -11.67 -22.93
CA ALA A 258 21.56 -11.20 -23.40
C ALA A 258 20.41 -11.62 -22.46
N GLU A 259 20.56 -12.76 -21.80
CA GLU A 259 19.63 -13.35 -20.83
C GLU A 259 19.84 -12.81 -19.40
N GLY A 260 20.79 -11.88 -19.22
CA GLY A 260 21.12 -11.26 -17.93
C GLY A 260 21.98 -12.12 -17.01
N GLU A 261 22.65 -13.15 -17.55
CA GLU A 261 23.66 -13.91 -16.80
C GLU A 261 24.89 -13.04 -16.56
N PHE A 262 25.42 -13.06 -15.34
CA PHE A 262 26.65 -12.37 -15.00
C PHE A 262 27.88 -13.10 -15.58
N LEU A 263 28.64 -12.40 -16.42
CA LEU A 263 29.81 -12.94 -17.13
C LEU A 263 31.15 -12.44 -16.55
N GLY A 264 31.12 -11.54 -15.56
CA GLY A 264 32.30 -10.95 -14.96
C GLY A 264 32.21 -9.42 -14.87
N PHE A 265 33.34 -8.78 -14.62
CA PHE A 265 33.47 -7.32 -14.64
C PHE A 265 34.28 -6.89 -15.86
N GLU A 266 33.99 -5.70 -16.40
CA GLU A 266 34.85 -5.08 -17.41
C GLU A 266 36.28 -4.98 -16.85
N LYS A 267 37.25 -5.58 -17.55
CA LYS A 267 38.66 -5.40 -17.19
C LYS A 267 38.98 -3.92 -17.34
N ARG A 268 39.32 -3.23 -16.24
CA ARG A 268 39.96 -1.91 -16.34
C ARG A 268 41.24 -2.13 -17.13
N GLY A 269 41.31 -1.57 -18.34
CA GLY A 269 42.53 -1.65 -19.14
C GLY A 269 43.70 -1.07 -18.34
N GLU A 270 44.77 -1.83 -18.22
CA GLU A 270 46.10 -1.35 -17.84
C GLU A 270 46.50 -0.30 -18.87
N GLY A 271 46.24 0.98 -18.61
CA GLY A 271 46.44 2.04 -19.58
C GLY A 271 45.56 3.28 -19.41
N MET A 272 44.57 3.26 -18.52
CA MET A 272 44.01 4.53 -18.02
C MET A 272 44.97 5.06 -16.94
N PRO A 273 45.53 6.29 -17.09
CA PRO A 273 46.21 6.92 -15.97
C PRO A 273 45.23 6.94 -14.79
N ALA A 274 45.76 6.90 -13.57
CA ALA A 274 44.99 7.25 -12.38
C ALA A 274 44.51 8.70 -12.54
N GLY A 275 43.44 8.89 -13.31
CA GLY A 275 42.77 10.14 -13.55
C GLY A 275 42.08 10.49 -12.26
N ASP A 276 42.81 11.27 -11.47
CA ASP A 276 42.33 12.43 -10.75
C ASP A 276 40.84 12.40 -10.42
N GLU A 277 40.59 12.32 -9.12
CA GLU A 277 39.69 13.21 -8.39
C GLU A 277 39.07 14.34 -9.25
N SER A 278 38.12 13.98 -10.11
CA SER A 278 37.34 14.96 -10.86
C SER A 278 36.36 15.57 -9.85
N THR A 279 36.84 16.62 -9.20
CA THR A 279 36.21 17.94 -9.22
C THR A 279 34.83 17.89 -9.87
N ALA A 280 33.82 17.73 -9.02
CA ALA A 280 32.51 18.23 -9.36
C ALA A 280 32.67 19.72 -9.70
N PRO A 281 31.99 20.26 -10.72
CA PRO A 281 31.76 21.69 -10.72
C PRO A 281 31.03 21.98 -9.40
N THR A 282 31.67 22.79 -8.54
CA THR A 282 31.00 23.47 -7.44
C THR A 282 29.94 24.36 -8.07
N ASP A 283 28.78 23.78 -8.35
CA ASP A 283 27.57 24.55 -8.60
C ASP A 283 27.10 25.00 -7.23
N GLU A 284 27.70 26.10 -6.79
CA GLU A 284 27.28 26.91 -5.66
C GLU A 284 25.90 27.49 -5.99
N SER A 285 24.89 26.63 -5.99
CA SER A 285 23.52 27.06 -5.79
C SER A 285 23.38 27.38 -4.32
N THR A 286 23.73 28.62 -3.99
CA THR A 286 23.31 29.31 -2.78
C THR A 286 21.83 29.01 -2.57
N ALA A 287 21.51 28.22 -1.55
CA ALA A 287 20.15 28.20 -1.04
C ALA A 287 19.89 29.61 -0.52
N PRO A 288 18.85 30.34 -0.99
CA PRO A 288 18.40 31.47 -0.22
C PRO A 288 17.90 30.91 1.10
N SER A 289 18.55 31.33 2.19
CA SER A 289 17.94 31.34 3.51
C SER A 289 16.67 32.17 3.40
N ASP A 290 15.53 31.50 3.26
CA ASP A 290 14.25 32.13 3.53
C ASP A 290 14.14 32.27 5.05
N GLU A 291 14.58 33.44 5.49
CA GLU A 291 14.23 34.06 6.75
C GLU A 291 12.70 34.17 6.80
N SER A 292 12.07 33.31 7.60
CA SER A 292 10.66 33.42 7.94
C SER A 292 10.42 34.72 8.71
N THR A 293 10.16 35.82 8.01
CA THR A 293 9.51 36.98 8.62
C THR A 293 8.05 36.62 8.87
N ALA A 294 7.74 36.37 10.14
CA ALA A 294 6.38 36.36 10.64
C ALA A 294 5.77 37.77 10.46
N LEU A 295 4.79 37.89 9.58
CA LEU A 295 3.87 39.02 9.61
C LEU A 295 2.72 38.63 10.54
N THR A 296 2.80 39.13 11.77
CA THR A 296 1.65 39.36 12.64
C THR A 296 0.73 40.34 11.95
N ASP A 297 -0.46 39.89 11.56
CA ASP A 297 -1.57 40.79 11.26
C ASP A 297 -2.72 40.44 12.21
N GLU A 298 -2.92 41.33 13.18
CA GLU A 298 -4.04 41.36 14.08
C GLU A 298 -5.28 41.75 13.29
N SER A 299 -6.26 40.86 13.19
CA SER A 299 -7.62 41.26 12.86
C SER A 299 -8.61 40.33 13.53
N THR A 300 -9.33 40.91 14.48
CA THR A 300 -10.34 40.30 15.33
C THR A 300 -11.71 40.23 14.63
N ALA A 301 -12.39 39.10 14.86
CA ALA A 301 -13.85 38.83 14.77
C ALA A 301 -14.53 38.58 13.40
N PRO A 302 -15.70 37.92 13.36
CA PRO A 302 -16.22 36.87 14.24
C PRO A 302 -16.59 35.57 13.49
N SER A 303 -16.89 34.56 14.30
CA SER A 303 -17.38 33.22 13.99
C SER A 303 -18.46 33.16 12.91
N ASP A 304 -18.36 32.17 12.02
CA ASP A 304 -19.55 31.49 11.51
C ASP A 304 -19.24 30.02 11.24
N GLU A 305 -20.11 29.20 11.82
CA GLU A 305 -20.05 27.75 11.93
C GLU A 305 -20.69 27.12 10.68
N SER A 306 -19.91 26.43 9.86
CA SER A 306 -20.48 25.48 8.89
C SER A 306 -19.45 24.46 8.43
N THR A 307 -19.38 23.35 9.17
CA THR A 307 -18.64 22.15 8.79
C THR A 307 -19.38 21.44 7.66
N ALA A 308 -18.72 21.29 6.50
CA ALA A 308 -19.28 20.61 5.34
C ALA A 308 -19.41 19.08 5.58
N PRO A 309 -20.53 18.44 5.18
CA PRO A 309 -20.89 17.06 5.54
C PRO A 309 -20.14 15.93 4.80
N TYR A 310 -19.20 16.26 3.91
CA TYR A 310 -18.57 15.29 2.99
C TYR A 310 -17.50 14.38 3.64
N ILE A 311 -16.82 14.84 4.69
CA ILE A 311 -15.78 14.05 5.39
C ILE A 311 -16.42 12.94 6.26
N GLN A 312 -17.65 13.15 6.72
CA GLN A 312 -18.36 12.20 7.58
C GLN A 312 -18.83 10.95 6.81
N THR A 313 -19.15 11.09 5.51
CA THR A 313 -19.64 9.99 4.67
C THR A 313 -18.53 8.98 4.30
N LEU A 314 -17.27 9.41 4.16
CA LEU A 314 -16.13 8.52 3.92
C LEU A 314 -15.70 7.76 5.19
N HIS A 315 -15.88 8.35 6.36
CA HIS A 315 -15.62 7.69 7.65
C HIS A 315 -16.64 6.56 7.93
N GLN A 316 -17.90 6.73 7.48
CA GLN A 316 -18.96 5.73 7.67
C GLN A 316 -18.91 4.54 6.69
N THR A 317 -18.34 4.71 5.50
CA THR A 317 -18.30 3.62 4.49
C THR A 317 -17.12 2.67 4.62
N LEU A 318 -16.09 3.04 5.39
CA LEU A 318 -14.88 2.21 5.55
C LEU A 318 -14.87 1.36 6.83
N PHE A 319 -15.67 1.69 7.87
CA PHE A 319 -15.55 1.07 9.21
C PHE A 319 -16.85 0.96 10.02
N GLN A 320 -17.92 0.37 9.47
CA GLN A 320 -19.04 -0.06 10.32
C GLN A 320 -18.87 -1.52 10.78
N THR A 321 -18.56 -1.70 12.06
CA THR A 321 -18.93 -2.87 12.87
C THR A 321 -20.10 -2.48 13.77
N PRO A 322 -21.13 -3.33 13.97
CA PRO A 322 -22.23 -3.00 14.89
C PRO A 322 -21.73 -2.99 16.34
N PRO A 323 -22.34 -2.17 17.23
CA PRO A 323 -21.94 -2.07 18.63
C PRO A 323 -22.33 -3.34 19.41
N PRO A 324 -21.63 -3.66 20.52
CA PRO A 324 -22.03 -4.71 21.43
C PRO A 324 -23.17 -4.22 22.33
N ASP A 325 -24.33 -4.90 22.27
CA ASP A 325 -25.39 -4.69 23.25
C ASP A 325 -24.96 -5.28 24.60
N THR A 326 -24.69 -4.41 25.58
CA THR A 326 -24.71 -4.76 27.00
C THR A 326 -26.12 -4.59 27.54
N ALA A 327 -26.76 -5.70 27.92
CA ALA A 327 -27.91 -5.70 28.82
C ALA A 327 -27.73 -6.80 29.87
N ASP A 328 -27.49 -6.37 31.10
CA ASP A 328 -27.69 -7.17 32.31
C ASP A 328 -29.18 -7.14 32.71
N ALA A 329 -29.68 -8.30 33.14
CA ALA A 329 -30.65 -8.56 34.23
C ALA A 329 -31.80 -9.52 33.86
N SER A 330 -31.68 -10.74 34.41
CA SER A 330 -32.69 -11.48 35.19
C SER A 330 -34.10 -11.68 34.62
N ALA A 331 -34.46 -12.94 34.33
CA ALA A 331 -35.51 -13.70 35.05
C ALA A 331 -35.79 -15.06 34.38
N ASP A 332 -36.09 -16.04 35.25
CA ASP A 332 -36.64 -17.36 35.02
C ASP A 332 -37.56 -17.53 33.80
N GLY A 333 -37.41 -18.68 33.11
CA GLY A 333 -38.40 -19.18 32.17
C GLY A 333 -37.88 -20.34 31.35
N GLY A 334 -38.12 -21.57 31.81
CA GLY A 334 -37.80 -22.79 31.08
C GLY A 334 -38.45 -22.83 29.70
N GLY A 335 -37.69 -23.30 28.72
CA GLY A 335 -38.14 -23.54 27.35
C GLY A 335 -37.15 -24.41 26.61
N GLU A 336 -37.37 -25.72 26.66
CA GLU A 336 -36.75 -26.68 25.74
C GLU A 336 -36.99 -26.22 24.29
N SER A 337 -35.94 -26.04 23.50
CA SER A 337 -36.02 -26.24 22.05
C SER A 337 -34.65 -26.46 21.41
N GLY A 338 -34.40 -27.71 21.00
CA GLY A 338 -33.83 -27.99 19.69
C GLY A 338 -32.32 -27.89 19.52
N GLY A 339 -31.57 -28.81 20.12
CA GLY A 339 -30.37 -29.33 19.47
C GLY A 339 -30.78 -30.07 18.19
N GLY A 340 -30.39 -29.55 17.03
CA GLY A 340 -30.62 -30.21 15.74
C GLY A 340 -30.13 -29.39 14.56
N GLY A 341 -29.23 -29.95 13.74
CA GLY A 341 -28.84 -29.35 12.46
C GLY A 341 -27.35 -29.41 12.11
N GLY A 342 -26.54 -30.21 12.80
CA GLY A 342 -25.19 -30.56 12.38
C GLY A 342 -25.16 -31.52 11.19
N ALA A 343 -25.78 -31.17 10.07
CA ALA A 343 -25.59 -31.76 8.74
C ALA A 343 -26.56 -31.03 7.79
N ASP A 344 -26.02 -30.43 6.73
CA ASP A 344 -26.76 -30.06 5.51
C ASP A 344 -27.51 -28.74 5.45
N ASP A 345 -26.83 -27.62 5.75
CA ASP A 345 -27.26 -26.33 5.21
C ASP A 345 -27.16 -26.34 3.66
N PRO A 346 -28.30 -26.22 2.93
CA PRO A 346 -28.32 -26.29 1.47
C PRO A 346 -27.57 -25.11 0.81
N LEU A 347 -27.52 -23.95 1.46
CA LEU A 347 -26.78 -22.79 0.96
C LEU A 347 -25.28 -23.02 1.07
N LEU A 348 -24.84 -23.59 2.19
CA LEU A 348 -23.45 -23.96 2.41
C LEU A 348 -22.98 -25.00 1.39
N ARG A 349 -23.78 -26.04 1.13
CA ARG A 349 -23.51 -27.04 0.08
C ARG A 349 -23.35 -26.39 -1.29
N ARG A 350 -24.26 -25.48 -1.64
CA ARG A 350 -24.27 -24.79 -2.94
C ARG A 350 -23.01 -23.95 -3.14
N LEU A 351 -22.59 -23.20 -2.11
CA LEU A 351 -21.34 -22.43 -2.14
C LEU A 351 -20.10 -23.32 -2.27
N THR A 352 -20.07 -24.46 -1.56
CA THR A 352 -18.95 -25.41 -1.65
C THR A 352 -18.88 -26.15 -2.99
N SER A 353 -19.96 -26.11 -3.79
CA SER A 353 -20.04 -26.75 -5.12
C SER A 353 -19.74 -25.82 -6.30
N LEU A 354 -19.42 -24.54 -6.05
CA LEU A 354 -19.07 -23.59 -7.11
C LEU A 354 -17.79 -23.97 -7.85
N ASP A 355 -17.54 -23.36 -9.02
CA ASP A 355 -16.27 -23.45 -9.73
C ASP A 355 -15.59 -22.06 -9.81
N PRO A 356 -14.45 -21.84 -9.13
CA PRO A 356 -13.80 -22.78 -8.20
C PRO A 356 -14.59 -22.96 -6.89
N PRO A 357 -14.45 -24.12 -6.21
CA PRO A 357 -15.21 -24.40 -4.99
C PRO A 357 -14.73 -23.54 -3.83
N MET A 358 -15.69 -23.02 -3.06
CA MET A 358 -15.39 -22.30 -1.82
C MET A 358 -15.15 -23.30 -0.68
N SER A 359 -14.19 -23.03 0.21
CA SER A 359 -14.02 -23.87 1.40
C SER A 359 -15.26 -23.75 2.30
N ARG A 360 -15.57 -24.81 3.05
CA ARG A 360 -16.72 -24.83 3.96
C ARG A 360 -16.66 -23.73 5.01
N GLU A 361 -15.45 -23.42 5.47
CA GLU A 361 -15.17 -22.36 6.44
C GLU A 361 -15.39 -20.96 5.84
N ASP A 362 -14.91 -20.72 4.61
CA ASP A 362 -15.14 -19.45 3.90
C ASP A 362 -16.62 -19.23 3.59
N ALA A 363 -17.32 -20.29 3.16
CA ALA A 363 -18.76 -20.23 2.91
C ALA A 363 -19.53 -19.89 4.20
N GLY A 364 -19.18 -20.52 5.33
CA GLY A 364 -19.75 -20.23 6.63
C GLY A 364 -19.51 -18.79 7.07
N ARG A 365 -18.27 -18.29 6.93
CA ARG A 365 -17.93 -16.88 7.21
C ARG A 365 -18.73 -15.91 6.35
N LEU A 366 -18.87 -16.21 5.06
CA LEU A 366 -19.58 -15.35 4.12
C LEU A 366 -21.08 -15.25 4.47
N ILE A 367 -21.72 -16.37 4.80
CA ILE A 367 -23.13 -16.41 5.25
C ILE A 367 -23.28 -15.64 6.57
N ALA A 368 -22.40 -15.89 7.55
CA ALA A 368 -22.47 -15.22 8.85
C ALA A 368 -22.29 -13.71 8.74
N THR A 369 -21.43 -13.25 7.83
CA THR A 369 -21.10 -11.83 7.67
C THR A 369 -22.18 -11.04 6.92
N TYR A 370 -22.74 -11.61 5.84
CA TYR A 370 -23.63 -10.86 4.93
C TYR A 370 -25.10 -11.29 5.01
N GLY A 371 -25.40 -12.30 5.82
CA GLY A 371 -26.72 -12.89 5.97
C GLY A 371 -27.07 -13.87 4.84
N PRO A 372 -27.79 -14.97 5.14
CA PRO A 372 -28.10 -16.01 4.15
C PRO A 372 -28.98 -15.51 2.99
N GLY A 373 -29.85 -14.52 3.23
CA GLY A 373 -30.74 -13.95 2.20
C GLY A 373 -29.96 -13.21 1.11
N SER A 374 -29.08 -12.30 1.50
CA SER A 374 -28.23 -11.52 0.57
C SER A 374 -27.33 -12.43 -0.25
N VAL A 375 -26.73 -13.43 0.39
CA VAL A 375 -25.85 -14.41 -0.27
C VAL A 375 -26.65 -15.23 -1.28
N ARG A 376 -27.84 -15.72 -0.93
CA ARG A 376 -28.69 -16.51 -1.84
C ARG A 376 -29.14 -15.70 -3.05
N ALA A 377 -29.59 -14.47 -2.84
CA ALA A 377 -30.07 -13.61 -3.93
C ALA A 377 -28.96 -13.27 -4.93
N TRP A 378 -27.74 -12.97 -4.45
CA TRP A 378 -26.59 -12.80 -5.35
C TRP A 378 -26.19 -14.09 -6.05
N LEU A 379 -26.20 -15.21 -5.34
CA LEU A 379 -25.84 -16.51 -5.91
C LEU A 379 -26.77 -16.86 -7.09
N GLU A 380 -28.08 -16.70 -6.92
CA GLU A 380 -29.07 -16.94 -7.98
C GLU A 380 -28.89 -15.99 -9.17
N ALA A 381 -28.68 -14.69 -8.91
CA ALA A 381 -28.44 -13.72 -9.97
C ALA A 381 -27.18 -14.01 -10.78
N LEU A 382 -26.09 -14.45 -10.13
CA LEU A 382 -24.81 -14.70 -10.77
C LEU A 382 -24.75 -16.06 -11.48
N GLU A 383 -25.43 -17.08 -10.97
CA GLU A 383 -25.53 -18.40 -11.64
C GLU A 383 -26.38 -18.32 -12.92
N GLY A 384 -27.35 -17.40 -12.99
CA GLY A 384 -28.18 -17.18 -14.16
C GLY A 384 -27.54 -16.32 -15.27
N ASP A 385 -26.40 -15.68 -15.01
CA ASP A 385 -25.75 -14.77 -15.95
C ASP A 385 -24.63 -15.48 -16.76
N PRO A 386 -24.82 -15.73 -18.07
CA PRO A 386 -23.85 -16.44 -18.90
C PRO A 386 -22.54 -15.67 -19.12
N THR A 387 -22.48 -14.39 -18.75
CA THR A 387 -21.26 -13.57 -18.86
C THR A 387 -20.32 -13.75 -17.67
N VAL A 388 -20.80 -14.34 -16.58
CA VAL A 388 -20.03 -14.52 -15.34
C VAL A 388 -19.08 -15.71 -15.46
N ARG A 389 -17.77 -15.43 -15.48
CA ARG A 389 -16.72 -16.46 -15.58
C ARG A 389 -16.38 -17.16 -14.27
N SER A 390 -16.74 -16.56 -13.13
CA SER A 390 -16.54 -17.14 -11.80
C SER A 390 -17.55 -16.56 -10.83
N VAL A 391 -18.57 -17.35 -10.50
CA VAL A 391 -19.63 -16.97 -9.57
C VAL A 391 -19.05 -16.67 -8.18
N ALA A 392 -18.15 -17.52 -7.68
CA ALA A 392 -17.54 -17.36 -6.36
C ALA A 392 -16.77 -16.04 -6.23
N ALA A 393 -15.91 -15.70 -7.21
CA ALA A 393 -15.12 -14.48 -7.17
C ALA A 393 -16.00 -13.23 -7.26
N LEU A 394 -17.01 -13.25 -8.13
CA LEU A 394 -17.89 -12.10 -8.32
C LEU A 394 -18.87 -11.92 -7.15
N LEU A 395 -19.39 -13.00 -6.56
CA LEU A 395 -20.20 -12.98 -5.35
C LEU A 395 -19.47 -12.29 -4.19
N ILE A 396 -18.23 -12.72 -3.91
CA ILE A 396 -17.40 -12.11 -2.86
C ILE A 396 -17.19 -10.62 -3.14
N HIS A 397 -16.90 -10.27 -4.39
CA HIS A 397 -16.71 -8.87 -4.78
C HIS A 397 -17.96 -8.03 -4.54
N LYS A 398 -19.13 -8.48 -5.04
CA LYS A 398 -20.40 -7.75 -4.92
C LYS A 398 -20.79 -7.53 -3.47
N LEU A 399 -20.72 -8.58 -2.64
CA LEU A 399 -21.01 -8.50 -1.20
C LEU A 399 -20.05 -7.55 -0.47
N ARG A 400 -18.73 -7.63 -0.74
CA ARG A 400 -17.73 -6.74 -0.13
C ARG A 400 -17.91 -5.27 -0.52
N THR A 401 -18.40 -5.01 -1.73
CA THR A 401 -18.67 -3.64 -2.20
C THR A 401 -20.04 -3.11 -1.80
N GLY A 402 -20.83 -3.88 -1.05
CA GLY A 402 -22.17 -3.47 -0.61
C GLY A 402 -23.17 -3.33 -1.76
N GLN A 403 -22.95 -4.01 -2.89
CA GLN A 403 -23.88 -3.96 -4.01
C GLN A 403 -25.12 -4.82 -3.73
N THR A 404 -26.26 -4.39 -4.24
CA THR A 404 -27.55 -5.08 -4.12
C THR A 404 -27.78 -6.03 -5.30
N PRO A 405 -28.28 -7.26 -5.08
CA PRO A 405 -28.51 -8.22 -6.16
C PRO A 405 -29.63 -7.73 -7.09
N PRO A 406 -29.47 -7.87 -8.42
CA PRO A 406 -30.49 -7.46 -9.38
C PRO A 406 -31.73 -8.36 -9.27
N GLY A 407 -32.91 -7.74 -9.18
CA GLY A 407 -34.19 -8.48 -9.14
C GLY A 407 -34.65 -8.91 -7.75
N GLY A 408 -34.52 -8.02 -6.75
CA GLY A 408 -35.05 -8.25 -5.42
C GLY A 408 -36.47 -8.83 -5.43
N GLY A 409 -36.63 -10.02 -4.84
CA GLY A 409 -37.91 -10.52 -4.39
C GLY A 409 -37.80 -10.94 -2.92
N PRO A 410 -38.91 -11.08 -2.18
CA PRO A 410 -40.15 -10.32 -2.15
C PRO A 410 -40.10 -9.41 -0.91
N GLY A 411 -39.44 -8.26 -1.03
CA GLY A 411 -39.47 -7.25 0.01
C GLY A 411 -39.65 -5.92 -0.69
N GLY A 412 -40.88 -5.43 -0.75
CA GLY A 412 -41.10 -4.03 -1.10
C GLY A 412 -40.26 -3.12 -0.19
N PRO A 413 -40.09 -1.84 -0.55
CA PRO A 413 -39.48 -0.86 0.34
C PRO A 413 -40.03 -1.05 1.76
N ASP A 414 -39.12 -1.16 2.73
CA ASP A 414 -39.47 -1.37 4.14
C ASP A 414 -40.60 -0.40 4.52
N PRO A 415 -41.81 -0.90 4.88
CA PRO A 415 -42.95 -0.04 5.17
C PRO A 415 -42.71 0.86 6.38
N ALA A 416 -41.73 0.53 7.21
CA ALA A 416 -41.28 1.34 8.34
C ALA A 416 -40.04 2.20 8.00
N CYS A 417 -39.64 2.31 6.72
CA CYS A 417 -38.47 3.08 6.34
C CYS A 417 -38.69 4.57 6.67
N PRO A 418 -37.96 5.14 7.64
CA PRO A 418 -38.22 6.51 8.12
C PRO A 418 -37.84 7.59 7.10
N LEU A 419 -37.29 7.19 5.94
CA LEU A 419 -36.91 8.10 4.86
C LEU A 419 -37.95 8.16 3.75
N CYS A 420 -38.60 7.04 3.43
CA CYS A 420 -39.55 6.96 2.30
C CYS A 420 -40.93 6.44 2.68
N ASP A 421 -41.17 6.11 3.95
CA ASP A 421 -42.44 5.59 4.47
C ASP A 421 -42.98 4.42 3.64
N GLY A 422 -42.10 3.50 3.24
CA GLY A 422 -42.49 2.35 2.42
C GLY A 422 -42.81 2.65 0.96
N THR A 423 -42.51 3.85 0.45
CA THR A 423 -42.76 4.19 -0.96
C THR A 423 -41.58 3.90 -1.88
N GLY A 424 -40.38 3.69 -1.32
CA GLY A 424 -39.15 3.43 -2.08
C GLY A 424 -38.56 4.66 -2.77
N VAL A 425 -39.17 5.83 -2.59
CA VAL A 425 -38.70 7.11 -3.17
C VAL A 425 -38.79 8.23 -2.14
N VAL A 426 -37.92 9.23 -2.25
CA VAL A 426 -37.90 10.41 -1.38
C VAL A 426 -37.99 11.68 -2.23
N ARG A 427 -38.71 12.70 -1.74
CA ARG A 427 -38.73 14.02 -2.37
C ARG A 427 -37.60 14.86 -1.80
N ILE A 428 -36.82 15.49 -2.67
CA ILE A 428 -35.73 16.37 -2.26
C ILE A 428 -36.31 17.64 -1.61
N ALA A 429 -36.03 17.82 -0.32
CA ALA A 429 -36.33 19.05 0.41
C ALA A 429 -35.12 20.00 0.29
N ALA A 430 -35.14 20.88 -0.72
CA ALA A 430 -34.13 21.90 -0.95
C ALA A 430 -34.69 23.32 -0.75
N PRO A 431 -33.84 24.36 -0.58
CA PRO A 431 -34.27 25.76 -0.45
C PRO A 431 -35.04 26.26 -1.67
N GLU A 432 -35.83 27.31 -1.47
CA GLU A 432 -36.63 27.92 -2.55
C GLU A 432 -35.72 28.51 -3.64
N GLY A 433 -35.93 28.08 -4.88
CA GLY A 433 -35.07 28.42 -6.03
C GLY A 433 -34.09 27.33 -6.44
N ASP A 434 -33.94 26.26 -5.65
CA ASP A 434 -33.12 25.10 -6.03
C ASP A 434 -33.84 24.27 -7.12
N PRO A 435 -33.19 23.98 -8.27
CA PRO A 435 -33.82 23.28 -9.39
C PRO A 435 -34.22 21.83 -9.07
N ASP A 436 -33.67 21.22 -8.02
CA ASP A 436 -34.00 19.86 -7.59
C ASP A 436 -35.05 19.82 -6.46
N ARG A 437 -35.52 20.97 -5.95
CA ARG A 437 -36.57 21.03 -4.93
C ARG A 437 -37.84 20.35 -5.42
N GLY A 438 -38.33 19.38 -4.65
CA GLY A 438 -39.55 18.62 -4.93
C GLY A 438 -39.38 17.48 -5.94
N ARG A 439 -38.18 17.30 -6.49
CA ARG A 439 -37.86 16.16 -7.36
C ARG A 439 -37.88 14.86 -6.54
N THR A 440 -38.53 13.85 -7.08
CA THR A 440 -38.57 12.51 -6.48
C THR A 440 -37.33 11.72 -6.94
N VAL A 441 -36.58 11.18 -5.98
CA VAL A 441 -35.41 10.32 -6.24
C VAL A 441 -35.56 8.98 -5.52
N PRO A 442 -34.91 7.91 -6.00
CA PRO A 442 -34.92 6.62 -5.30
C PRO A 442 -34.46 6.78 -3.85
N CYS A 443 -35.15 6.12 -2.92
CA CYS A 443 -34.77 6.17 -1.52
C CYS A 443 -33.36 5.62 -1.36
N PRO A 444 -32.39 6.37 -0.81
CA PRO A 444 -31.01 5.90 -0.69
C PRO A 444 -30.89 4.65 0.22
N ARG A 445 -31.91 4.39 1.05
CA ARG A 445 -31.98 3.22 1.93
C ARG A 445 -32.71 2.03 1.31
N CYS A 446 -33.71 2.25 0.45
CA CYS A 446 -34.53 1.19 -0.13
C CYS A 446 -34.36 0.99 -1.64
N GLY A 447 -33.63 1.88 -2.32
CA GLY A 447 -33.64 2.02 -3.77
C GLY A 447 -32.27 2.29 -4.41
N ALA A 448 -31.16 1.95 -3.73
CA ALA A 448 -29.86 1.89 -4.38
C ALA A 448 -29.80 0.61 -5.25
N GLY A 449 -30.29 0.73 -6.49
CA GLY A 449 -30.07 -0.20 -7.59
C GLY A 449 -28.84 0.15 -8.41
#